data_AF-C5DJP6-F1
#
_entry.id   AF-C5DJP6-F1
#
_cell.length_a   1.000
_cell.length_b   1.000
_cell.length_c   1.000
_cell.angle_alpha   90.00
_cell.angle_beta   90.00
_cell.angle_gamma   90.00
#
_symmetry.space_group_name_H-M   'P 1'
#
loop_
_entity.id
_entity.type
_entity.pdbx_description
1 polymer ?
#
loop_
_entity_poly.entity_id
_entity_poly.type
_entity_poly.pdbx_seq_one_letter_code
_entity_poly.pdbx_strand_id
1 'polypeptide(L)'
;MVTPQKHKKFDDQEEALKDVPSEIPEKTSKVAEQDSDASSSDDDEAPEEEGMAQARSAVQQRDHERQQAAAREQEALREKRRKQDLRFKQQQEQKREREEKELEARLKAQVSSRGAAESGSIQDDDMVPAELPENFFEELEEQESATITTKPQHVNFNDIDDNYSQEIKQQLQKQKKKTLRQLRKTSMKRGPVKVNLLPPASNSKALAPQQDTTVTNKREKWLKRKALARK
;
A
#
# COMPACT_ATOMS: atom_id res chain seq x y z
N MET A 1 -36.15 28.25 -4.02
CA MET A 1 -35.41 28.25 -5.30
C MET A 1 -33.94 28.04 -4.97
N VAL A 2 -33.40 26.86 -5.22
CA VAL A 2 -31.99 26.52 -4.93
C VAL A 2 -31.20 26.74 -6.21
N THR A 3 -30.25 27.68 -6.20
CA THR A 3 -29.41 27.94 -7.35
C THR A 3 -28.39 26.82 -7.52
N PRO A 4 -28.11 26.36 -8.75
CA PRO A 4 -27.14 25.30 -8.99
C PRO A 4 -25.73 25.83 -8.70
N GLN A 5 -25.00 25.09 -7.86
CA GLN A 5 -23.61 25.35 -7.50
C GLN A 5 -22.72 25.15 -8.74
N LYS A 6 -22.20 26.23 -9.31
CA LYS A 6 -21.26 26.18 -10.45
C LYS A 6 -19.92 25.62 -9.98
N HIS A 7 -19.38 24.64 -10.70
CA HIS A 7 -18.05 24.10 -10.46
C HIS A 7 -16.98 25.13 -10.82
N LYS A 8 -16.15 25.53 -9.85
CA LYS A 8 -14.96 26.39 -10.07
C LYS A 8 -13.79 25.54 -10.58
N LYS A 9 -13.15 26.00 -11.66
CA LYS A 9 -11.95 25.36 -12.24
C LYS A 9 -10.70 25.84 -11.49
N PHE A 10 -9.64 25.05 -11.59
CA PHE A 10 -8.44 25.17 -10.76
C PHE A 10 -7.63 26.46 -10.98
N ASP A 11 -7.85 27.16 -12.10
CA ASP A 11 -7.12 28.40 -12.47
C ASP A 11 -7.65 29.68 -11.81
N ASP A 12 -8.75 29.61 -11.06
CA ASP A 12 -9.42 30.79 -10.46
C ASP A 12 -8.83 31.20 -9.09
N GLN A 13 -7.60 30.76 -8.77
CA GLN A 13 -6.97 30.96 -7.46
C GLN A 13 -6.57 32.42 -7.16
N GLU A 14 -6.38 33.27 -8.18
CA GLU A 14 -6.01 34.68 -7.97
C GLU A 14 -7.16 35.52 -7.40
N GLU A 15 -8.42 35.17 -7.68
CA GLU A 15 -9.58 35.91 -7.17
C GLU A 15 -9.93 35.55 -5.72
N ALA A 16 -9.49 34.38 -5.24
CA ALA A 16 -9.77 33.87 -3.90
C ALA A 16 -8.93 34.51 -2.78
N LEU A 17 -7.90 35.28 -3.13
CA LEU A 17 -7.00 35.94 -2.16
C LEU A 17 -7.44 37.34 -1.74
N LYS A 18 -8.51 37.90 -2.35
CA LYS A 18 -9.02 39.25 -2.03
C LYS A 18 -9.89 39.33 -0.77
N ASP A 19 -10.40 38.20 -0.27
CA ASP A 19 -11.40 38.15 0.81
C ASP A 19 -10.88 37.61 2.16
N VAL A 20 -9.56 37.60 2.38
CA VAL A 20 -9.00 37.15 3.67
C VAL A 20 -8.72 38.36 4.57
N PRO A 21 -9.43 38.54 5.71
CA PRO A 21 -9.11 39.60 6.66
C PRO A 21 -7.82 39.26 7.41
N SER A 22 -6.86 40.19 7.37
CA SER A 22 -5.59 40.10 8.07
C SER A 22 -5.71 40.65 9.50
N GLU A 23 -6.06 39.81 10.47
CA GLU A 23 -5.84 40.12 11.89
C GLU A 23 -5.22 38.91 12.59
N ILE A 24 -3.97 39.07 13.03
CA ILE A 24 -3.20 38.09 13.79
C ILE A 24 -3.18 38.57 15.25
N PRO A 25 -3.71 37.82 16.22
CA PRO A 25 -3.42 38.08 17.62
C PRO A 25 -2.27 37.17 18.10
N GLU A 26 -1.14 37.78 18.42
CA GLU A 26 -0.10 37.18 19.27
C GLU A 26 -0.66 36.99 20.69
N LYS A 27 -0.49 35.79 21.28
CA LYS A 27 -0.41 35.62 22.75
C LYS A 27 0.05 34.23 23.20
N THR A 28 1.26 34.25 23.78
CA THR A 28 1.71 33.59 25.02
C THR A 28 1.51 32.07 25.18
N SER A 29 2.63 31.36 25.05
CA SER A 29 2.89 29.99 25.48
C SER A 29 2.79 29.83 27.01
N LYS A 30 1.96 28.88 27.46
CA LYS A 30 2.08 28.26 28.79
C LYS A 30 2.46 26.79 28.59
N VAL A 31 3.70 26.49 28.97
CA VAL A 31 4.25 25.13 29.07
C VAL A 31 3.61 24.45 30.27
N ALA A 32 3.03 23.27 30.05
CA ALA A 32 2.63 22.35 31.10
C ALA A 32 3.48 21.10 30.92
N GLU A 33 4.38 20.89 31.88
CA GLU A 33 5.11 19.65 32.05
C GLU A 33 4.19 18.56 32.61
N GLN A 34 4.39 17.34 32.12
CA GLN A 34 4.05 16.14 32.87
C GLN A 34 4.99 15.01 32.47
N ASP A 35 5.58 14.45 33.53
CA ASP A 35 6.74 13.59 33.58
C ASP A 35 6.36 12.10 33.74
N SER A 36 7.37 11.23 33.77
CA SER A 36 7.44 9.78 34.13
C SER A 36 7.34 8.74 33.00
N ASP A 37 8.18 7.69 32.89
CA ASP A 37 9.43 7.24 33.56
C ASP A 37 9.92 5.96 32.80
N ALA A 38 11.24 5.66 32.76
CA ALA A 38 11.85 4.31 32.85
C ALA A 38 13.33 4.21 32.40
N SER A 39 14.21 4.29 33.41
CA SER A 39 15.42 3.47 33.71
C SER A 39 16.78 3.64 33.01
N SER A 40 17.76 3.98 33.86
CA SER A 40 19.07 3.31 34.09
C SER A 40 20.34 3.99 33.56
N SER A 41 21.01 4.78 34.41
CA SER A 41 22.33 4.43 34.97
C SER A 41 22.74 5.50 36.01
N ASP A 42 23.14 5.02 37.17
CA ASP A 42 23.65 5.76 38.32
C ASP A 42 25.07 6.31 38.02
N ASP A 43 25.27 7.63 38.14
CA ASP A 43 26.58 8.27 38.27
C ASP A 43 26.40 9.57 39.07
N ASP A 44 26.58 9.45 40.38
CA ASP A 44 26.31 10.45 41.42
C ASP A 44 27.55 11.35 41.59
N GLU A 45 27.79 12.25 40.63
CA GLU A 45 28.84 13.27 40.70
C GLU A 45 28.17 14.65 40.83
N ALA A 46 28.34 15.30 41.98
CA ALA A 46 27.72 16.58 42.29
C ALA A 46 28.08 17.67 41.24
N PRO A 47 27.15 18.57 40.85
CA PRO A 47 27.45 19.60 39.87
C PRO A 47 28.41 20.66 40.46
N GLU A 48 29.71 20.51 40.21
CA GLU A 48 30.66 21.62 40.26
C GLU A 48 30.48 22.52 39.02
N GLU A 49 30.93 23.78 39.10
CA GLU A 49 30.65 24.91 38.19
C GLU A 49 31.09 24.74 36.70
N GLU A 50 30.63 23.70 35.99
CA GLU A 50 30.92 23.42 34.56
C GLU A 50 29.70 23.62 33.62
N GLY A 51 28.73 24.45 33.99
CA GLY A 51 27.43 24.54 33.31
C GLY A 51 27.48 24.82 31.79
N MET A 52 28.55 25.44 31.26
CA MET A 52 28.70 25.65 29.81
C MET A 52 29.30 24.45 29.05
N ALA A 53 30.19 23.67 29.66
CA ALA A 53 30.79 22.51 29.02
C ALA A 53 29.77 21.35 28.92
N GLN A 54 29.01 21.15 29.99
CA GLN A 54 27.91 20.18 30.04
C GLN A 54 26.77 20.53 29.06
N ALA A 55 26.45 21.82 28.91
CA ALA A 55 25.47 22.26 27.91
C ALA A 55 25.93 21.95 26.47
N ARG A 56 27.22 22.09 26.16
CA ARG A 56 27.78 21.76 24.84
C ARG A 56 27.81 20.26 24.58
N SER A 57 28.19 19.44 25.56
CA SER A 57 28.19 17.99 25.43
C SER A 57 26.77 17.44 25.28
N ALA A 58 25.79 17.99 26.01
CA ALA A 58 24.38 17.61 25.88
C ALA A 58 23.81 17.92 24.48
N VAL A 59 24.17 19.06 23.89
CA VAL A 59 23.79 19.39 22.50
C VAL A 59 24.45 18.44 21.51
N GLN A 60 25.74 18.16 21.67
CA GLN A 60 26.48 17.23 20.81
C GLN A 60 25.91 15.80 20.87
N GLN A 61 25.52 15.32 22.07
CA GLN A 61 24.86 14.02 22.24
C GLN A 61 23.52 13.98 21.50
N ARG A 62 22.68 15.01 21.64
CA ARG A 62 21.40 15.10 20.92
C ARG A 62 21.56 15.14 19.40
N ASP A 63 22.59 15.84 18.90
CA ASP A 63 22.88 15.88 17.48
C ASP A 63 23.38 14.52 16.98
N HIS A 64 24.21 13.83 17.76
CA HIS A 64 24.68 12.49 17.44
C HIS A 64 23.53 11.48 17.42
N GLU A 65 22.64 11.50 18.42
CA GLU A 65 21.44 10.67 18.46
C GLU A 65 20.52 10.93 17.26
N ARG A 66 20.33 12.20 16.88
CA ARG A 66 19.54 12.57 15.70
C ARG A 66 20.17 12.03 14.41
N GLN A 67 21.49 12.11 14.27
CA GLN A 67 22.20 11.56 13.12
C GLN A 67 22.09 10.03 13.06
N GLN A 68 22.26 9.35 14.21
CA GLN A 68 22.09 7.90 14.28
C GLN A 68 20.65 7.47 13.97
N ALA A 69 19.64 8.19 14.47
CA ALA A 69 18.24 7.92 14.17
C ALA A 69 17.94 8.07 12.67
N ALA A 70 18.45 9.14 12.04
CA ALA A 70 18.32 9.35 10.61
C ALA A 70 19.01 8.26 9.79
N ALA A 71 20.21 7.82 10.20
CA ALA A 71 20.94 6.73 9.55
C ALA A 71 20.14 5.41 9.61
N ARG A 72 19.62 5.04 10.79
CA ARG A 72 18.78 3.84 10.96
C ARG A 72 17.50 3.89 10.11
N GLU A 73 16.87 5.06 10.00
CA GLU A 73 15.70 5.22 9.13
C GLU A 73 16.05 5.02 7.66
N GLN A 74 17.17 5.58 7.20
CA GLN A 74 17.65 5.39 5.83
C GLN A 74 18.01 3.93 5.54
N GLU A 75 18.65 3.24 6.46
CA GLU A 75 18.97 1.81 6.35
C GLU A 75 17.68 0.97 6.26
N ALA A 76 16.70 1.24 7.12
CA ALA A 76 15.40 0.56 7.08
C ALA A 76 14.67 0.78 5.74
N LEU A 77 14.78 1.98 5.15
CA LEU A 77 14.23 2.27 3.82
C LEU A 77 15.00 1.52 2.72
N ARG A 78 16.34 1.49 2.78
CA ARG A 78 17.18 0.74 1.84
C ARG A 78 16.90 -0.76 1.90
N GLU A 79 16.75 -1.33 3.09
CA GLU A 79 16.36 -2.73 3.25
C GLU A 79 14.97 -3.04 2.68
N LYS A 80 14.00 -2.14 2.88
CA LYS A 80 12.67 -2.28 2.27
C LYS A 80 12.74 -2.31 0.75
N ARG A 81 13.54 -1.42 0.14
CA ARG A 81 13.79 -1.41 -1.31
C ARG A 81 14.44 -2.73 -1.76
N ARG A 82 15.53 -3.16 -1.11
CA ARG A 82 16.19 -4.43 -1.42
C ARG A 82 15.22 -5.63 -1.35
N LYS A 83 14.34 -5.68 -0.35
CA LYS A 83 13.33 -6.75 -0.22
C LYS A 83 12.30 -6.71 -1.35
N GLN A 84 11.91 -5.53 -1.81
CA GLN A 84 10.99 -5.36 -2.95
C GLN A 84 11.67 -5.77 -4.26
N ASP A 85 12.90 -5.32 -4.49
CA ASP A 85 13.67 -5.65 -5.69
C ASP A 85 13.93 -7.16 -5.77
N LEU A 86 14.25 -7.80 -4.65
CA LEU A 86 14.42 -9.26 -4.57
C LEU A 86 13.12 -10.01 -4.93
N ARG A 87 11.96 -9.54 -4.43
CA ARG A 87 10.66 -10.14 -4.79
C ARG A 87 10.34 -9.96 -6.26
N PHE A 88 10.62 -8.79 -6.82
CA PHE A 88 10.40 -8.52 -8.23
C PHE A 88 11.31 -9.37 -9.13
N LYS A 89 12.59 -9.51 -8.74
CA LYS A 89 13.54 -10.40 -9.41
C LYS A 89 13.06 -11.85 -9.40
N GLN A 90 12.61 -12.35 -8.24
CA GLN A 90 12.03 -13.70 -8.13
C GLN A 90 10.79 -13.88 -9.03
N GLN A 91 9.91 -12.89 -9.12
CA GLN A 91 8.74 -12.95 -10.01
C GLN A 91 9.14 -12.99 -11.49
N GLN A 92 10.15 -12.20 -11.88
CA GLN A 92 10.67 -12.23 -13.26
C GLN A 92 11.33 -13.57 -13.60
N GLU A 93 12.12 -14.13 -12.69
CA GLU A 93 12.73 -15.45 -12.86
C GLU A 93 11.67 -16.54 -12.98
N GLN A 94 10.64 -16.53 -12.12
CA GLN A 94 9.52 -17.48 -12.23
C GLN A 94 8.74 -17.34 -13.55
N LYS A 95 8.60 -16.11 -14.05
CA LYS A 95 7.96 -15.89 -15.36
C LYS A 95 8.81 -16.47 -16.49
N ARG A 96 10.11 -16.21 -16.49
CA ARG A 96 11.05 -16.77 -17.48
C ARG A 96 11.10 -18.30 -17.42
N GLU A 97 11.14 -18.88 -16.23
CA GLU A 97 11.15 -20.34 -16.05
C GLU A 97 9.86 -20.99 -16.55
N ARG A 98 8.70 -20.32 -16.39
CA ARG A 98 7.43 -20.80 -16.95
C ARG A 98 7.44 -20.75 -18.47
N GLU A 99 7.91 -19.65 -19.05
CA GLU A 99 8.03 -19.50 -20.51
C GLU A 99 8.99 -20.54 -21.09
N GLU A 100 10.12 -20.79 -20.43
CA GLU A 100 11.09 -21.82 -20.83
C GLU A 100 10.48 -23.23 -20.75
N LYS A 101 9.78 -23.56 -19.65
CA LYS A 101 9.06 -24.83 -19.51
C LYS A 101 7.95 -25.01 -20.54
N GLU A 102 7.25 -23.94 -20.88
CA GLU A 102 6.20 -23.95 -21.91
C GLU A 102 6.80 -24.17 -23.30
N LEU A 103 7.91 -23.49 -23.62
CA LEU A 103 8.67 -23.71 -24.85
C LEU A 103 9.22 -25.14 -24.93
N GLU A 104 9.79 -25.65 -23.84
CA GLU A 104 10.27 -27.03 -23.77
C GLU A 104 9.14 -28.04 -23.95
N ALA A 105 7.99 -27.84 -23.29
CA ALA A 105 6.82 -28.68 -23.44
C ALA A 105 6.28 -28.65 -24.88
N ARG A 106 6.28 -27.48 -25.52
CA ARG A 106 5.86 -27.30 -26.92
C ARG A 106 6.82 -28.02 -27.88
N LEU A 107 8.14 -27.89 -27.68
CA LEU A 107 9.13 -28.61 -28.47
C LEU A 107 8.99 -30.12 -28.27
N LYS A 108 8.81 -30.59 -27.04
CA LYS A 108 8.60 -32.01 -26.73
C LYS A 108 7.32 -32.54 -27.36
N ALA A 109 6.24 -31.77 -27.37
CA ALA A 109 4.98 -32.13 -28.05
C ALA A 109 5.20 -32.23 -29.57
N GLN A 110 5.94 -31.30 -30.17
CA GLN A 110 6.26 -31.31 -31.60
C GLN A 110 7.17 -32.50 -31.99
N VAL A 111 8.15 -32.85 -31.17
CA VAL A 111 9.00 -34.03 -31.37
C VAL A 111 8.20 -35.32 -31.16
N SER A 112 7.30 -35.36 -30.18
CA SER A 112 6.44 -36.53 -29.95
C SER A 112 5.40 -36.71 -31.07
N SER A 113 4.91 -35.62 -31.68
CA SER A 113 4.03 -35.69 -32.84
C SER A 113 4.77 -36.05 -34.14
N ARG A 114 6.03 -35.64 -34.29
CA ARG A 114 6.91 -36.07 -35.41
C ARG A 114 7.39 -37.53 -35.24
N GLY A 115 7.66 -37.97 -34.02
CA GLY A 115 8.11 -39.33 -33.72
C GLY A 115 7.06 -40.43 -33.95
N ALA A 116 5.80 -40.09 -34.19
CA ALA A 116 4.75 -41.02 -34.61
C ALA A 116 4.59 -41.14 -36.14
N ALA A 117 5.23 -40.25 -36.92
CA ALA A 117 5.08 -40.16 -38.37
C ALA A 117 6.35 -40.54 -39.16
N GLU A 118 7.47 -40.86 -38.50
CA GLU A 118 8.74 -41.07 -39.19
C GLU A 118 9.52 -42.25 -38.61
N SER A 119 9.07 -43.47 -38.96
CA SER A 119 9.94 -44.63 -39.13
C SER A 119 10.36 -44.73 -40.61
N GLY A 120 10.83 -43.63 -41.18
CA GLY A 120 11.28 -43.54 -42.56
C GLY A 120 12.43 -42.55 -42.70
N SER A 121 13.59 -43.10 -43.09
CA SER A 121 14.76 -42.40 -43.68
C SER A 121 15.41 -41.25 -42.90
N ILE A 122 16.47 -41.61 -42.17
CA ILE A 122 17.62 -40.74 -41.94
C ILE A 122 18.37 -40.60 -43.27
N GLN A 123 18.33 -39.43 -43.89
CA GLN A 123 19.40 -38.93 -44.75
C GLN A 123 19.58 -37.43 -44.49
N ASP A 124 20.74 -37.09 -43.95
CA ASP A 124 21.31 -35.75 -43.95
C ASP A 124 21.42 -35.26 -45.40
N ASP A 125 20.74 -34.16 -45.74
CA ASP A 125 21.24 -33.21 -46.75
C ASP A 125 20.52 -31.85 -46.61
N ASP A 126 21.36 -30.83 -46.43
CA ASP A 126 21.19 -29.41 -46.72
C ASP A 126 20.25 -28.48 -45.93
N MET A 127 20.94 -27.46 -45.43
CA MET A 127 20.52 -26.34 -44.60
C MET A 127 19.79 -25.27 -45.43
N VAL A 128 18.68 -25.61 -46.08
CA VAL A 128 17.79 -24.64 -46.74
C VAL A 128 16.61 -24.37 -45.80
N PRO A 129 16.40 -23.13 -45.32
CA PRO A 129 15.15 -22.80 -44.64
C PRO A 129 13.99 -23.13 -45.59
N ALA A 130 13.15 -24.09 -45.21
CA ALA A 130 11.99 -24.50 -46.00
C ALA A 130 11.19 -23.24 -46.39
N GLU A 131 11.00 -23.05 -47.70
CA GLU A 131 10.16 -21.99 -48.23
C GLU A 131 8.77 -22.11 -47.58
N LEU A 132 8.21 -20.96 -47.17
CA LEU A 132 6.86 -20.94 -46.62
C LEU A 132 5.92 -21.60 -47.63
N PRO A 133 4.98 -22.46 -47.19
CA PRO A 133 3.98 -23.03 -48.09
C PRO A 133 3.34 -21.91 -48.92
N GLU A 134 3.30 -22.05 -50.25
CA GLU A 134 2.76 -21.01 -51.15
C GLU A 134 1.31 -20.63 -50.78
N ASN A 135 0.58 -21.55 -50.15
CA ASN A 135 -0.80 -21.37 -49.68
C ASN A 135 -0.91 -20.54 -48.38
N PHE A 136 0.20 -20.22 -47.70
CA PHE A 136 0.18 -19.48 -46.42
C PHE A 136 -0.27 -18.04 -46.60
N PHE A 137 0.14 -17.39 -47.70
CA PHE A 137 -0.26 -16.01 -47.98
C PHE A 137 -1.72 -15.93 -48.43
N GLU A 138 -2.20 -16.90 -49.22
CA GLU A 138 -3.62 -17.00 -49.58
C GLU A 138 -4.51 -17.21 -48.35
N GLU A 139 -4.10 -18.05 -47.40
CA GLU A 139 -4.86 -18.31 -46.17
C GLU A 139 -4.87 -17.10 -45.21
N LEU A 140 -3.82 -16.27 -45.23
CA LEU A 140 -3.75 -14.99 -44.49
C LEU A 140 -4.65 -13.92 -45.11
N GLU A 141 -4.66 -13.80 -46.44
CA GLU A 141 -5.54 -12.88 -47.16
C GLU A 141 -7.02 -13.29 -46.99
N GLU A 142 -7.29 -14.61 -46.96
CA GLU A 142 -8.61 -15.15 -46.68
C GLU A 142 -9.03 -14.90 -45.20
N GLN A 143 -8.08 -14.97 -44.24
CA GLN A 143 -8.30 -14.59 -42.84
C GLN A 143 -8.51 -13.09 -42.63
N GLU A 144 -7.86 -12.21 -43.40
CA GLU A 144 -8.11 -10.76 -43.33
C GLU A 144 -9.49 -10.39 -43.88
N SER A 145 -10.00 -11.16 -44.86
CA SER A 145 -11.36 -11.03 -45.38
C SER A 145 -12.43 -11.59 -44.43
N ALA A 146 -12.05 -12.53 -43.54
CA ALA A 146 -12.87 -12.98 -42.42
C ALA A 146 -12.89 -11.90 -41.34
N THR A 147 -13.84 -10.97 -41.49
CA THR A 147 -14.17 -9.89 -40.57
C THR A 147 -13.92 -10.28 -39.11
N ILE A 148 -12.89 -9.68 -38.49
CA ILE A 148 -12.55 -9.81 -37.06
C ILE A 148 -13.81 -9.54 -36.23
N THR A 149 -14.56 -10.60 -35.91
CA THR A 149 -15.91 -10.48 -35.33
C THR A 149 -15.86 -10.25 -33.83
N THR A 150 -14.68 -10.44 -33.23
CA THR A 150 -14.47 -10.24 -31.80
C THR A 150 -13.69 -8.95 -31.58
N LYS A 151 -14.44 -7.88 -31.30
CA LYS A 151 -13.86 -6.65 -30.77
C LYS A 151 -13.13 -6.98 -29.46
N PRO A 152 -11.91 -6.47 -29.23
CA PRO A 152 -11.22 -6.65 -27.96
C PRO A 152 -12.11 -6.11 -26.84
N GLN A 153 -12.48 -6.98 -25.89
CA GLN A 153 -13.31 -6.59 -24.78
C GLN A 153 -12.53 -5.62 -23.88
N HIS A 154 -13.17 -4.51 -23.51
CA HIS A 154 -12.62 -3.57 -22.55
C HIS A 154 -12.50 -4.25 -21.19
N VAL A 155 -11.29 -4.68 -20.84
CA VAL A 155 -11.01 -5.31 -19.54
C VAL A 155 -11.03 -4.22 -18.47
N ASN A 156 -12.06 -4.23 -17.64
CA ASN A 156 -12.13 -3.35 -16.48
C ASN A 156 -11.17 -3.88 -15.42
N PHE A 157 -10.10 -3.14 -15.11
CA PHE A 157 -9.12 -3.52 -14.08
C PHE A 157 -9.69 -3.56 -12.64
N ASN A 158 -11.00 -3.34 -12.46
CA ASN A 158 -11.69 -3.59 -11.20
C ASN A 158 -12.33 -4.99 -11.13
N ASP A 159 -12.50 -5.66 -12.27
CA ASP A 159 -13.00 -7.04 -12.38
C ASP A 159 -11.81 -8.00 -12.48
N ILE A 160 -10.75 -7.76 -11.71
CA ILE A 160 -9.62 -8.67 -11.70
C ILE A 160 -10.10 -9.97 -11.06
N ASP A 161 -10.02 -11.04 -11.85
CA ASP A 161 -10.57 -12.35 -11.59
C ASP A 161 -10.53 -12.74 -10.11
N ASP A 162 -11.63 -13.32 -9.64
CA ASP A 162 -11.77 -13.96 -8.34
C ASP A 162 -10.80 -15.14 -8.13
N ASN A 163 -9.88 -15.37 -9.05
CA ASN A 163 -8.88 -16.43 -9.04
C ASN A 163 -7.57 -16.05 -8.32
N TYR A 164 -7.60 -15.01 -7.49
CA TYR A 164 -6.53 -14.76 -6.54
C TYR A 164 -6.48 -15.83 -5.44
N SER A 165 -5.28 -16.25 -5.04
CA SER A 165 -5.10 -17.08 -3.85
C SER A 165 -5.76 -16.43 -2.63
N GLN A 166 -6.31 -17.24 -1.72
CA GLN A 166 -7.04 -16.74 -0.54
C GLN A 166 -6.22 -15.72 0.27
N GLU A 167 -4.91 -15.86 0.27
CA GLU A 167 -3.98 -14.94 0.93
C GLU A 167 -3.99 -13.54 0.31
N ILE A 168 -4.00 -13.44 -1.03
CA ILE A 168 -4.07 -12.16 -1.74
C ILE A 168 -5.43 -11.49 -1.47
N LYS A 169 -6.53 -12.26 -1.47
CA LYS A 169 -7.86 -11.74 -1.12
C LYS A 169 -7.90 -11.18 0.30
N GLN A 170 -7.35 -11.90 1.29
CA GLN A 170 -7.25 -11.41 2.65
C GLN A 170 -6.39 -10.15 2.76
N GLN A 171 -5.28 -10.08 2.04
CA GLN A 171 -4.42 -8.90 2.01
C GLN A 171 -5.15 -7.70 1.41
N LEU A 172 -5.88 -7.89 0.31
CA LEU A 172 -6.69 -6.85 -0.31
C LEU A 172 -7.82 -6.38 0.62
N GLN A 173 -8.51 -7.29 1.31
CA GLN A 173 -9.52 -6.95 2.30
C GLN A 173 -8.93 -6.17 3.48
N LYS A 174 -7.74 -6.55 3.96
CA LYS A 174 -7.02 -5.80 5.01
C LYS A 174 -6.68 -4.39 4.54
N GLN A 175 -6.25 -4.22 3.29
CA GLN A 175 -5.97 -2.91 2.70
C GLN A 175 -7.25 -2.07 2.58
N LYS A 176 -8.33 -2.64 2.02
CA LYS A 176 -9.64 -1.98 1.95
C LYS A 176 -10.16 -1.53 3.32
N LYS A 177 -10.00 -2.36 4.36
CA LYS A 177 -10.36 -2.01 5.73
C LYS A 177 -9.50 -0.86 6.28
N LYS A 178 -8.21 -0.82 5.95
CA LYS A 178 -7.30 0.26 6.37
C LYS A 178 -7.64 1.59 5.67
N THR A 179 -7.85 1.57 4.36
CA THR A 179 -8.25 2.77 3.60
C THR A 179 -9.59 3.29 4.08
N LEU A 180 -10.59 2.40 4.24
CA LEU A 180 -11.91 2.77 4.74
C LEU A 180 -11.85 3.34 6.18
N ARG A 181 -10.99 2.79 7.05
CA ARG A 181 -10.74 3.38 8.38
C ARG A 181 -10.17 4.78 8.27
N GLN A 182 -9.24 5.02 7.35
CA GLN A 182 -8.67 6.35 7.12
C GLN A 182 -9.73 7.33 6.61
N LEU A 183 -10.59 6.91 5.66
CA LEU A 183 -11.69 7.74 5.14
C LEU A 183 -12.74 8.06 6.21
N ARG A 184 -13.02 7.13 7.13
CA ARG A 184 -14.00 7.32 8.22
C ARG A 184 -13.46 8.14 9.40
N LYS A 185 -12.17 8.48 9.45
CA LYS A 185 -11.61 9.31 10.53
C LYS A 185 -12.21 10.72 10.43
N THR A 186 -12.90 11.14 11.48
CA THR A 186 -13.40 12.52 11.62
C THR A 186 -12.37 13.47 12.22
N SER A 187 -11.20 12.95 12.60
CA SER A 187 -10.14 13.68 13.27
C SER A 187 -8.81 13.55 12.54
N MET A 188 -8.14 14.68 12.31
CA MET A 188 -6.83 14.73 11.67
C MET A 188 -5.90 15.69 12.42
N LYS A 189 -4.64 15.30 12.58
CA LYS A 189 -3.58 16.20 13.11
C LYS A 189 -2.97 16.98 11.94
N ARG A 190 -2.97 18.31 12.05
CA ARG A 190 -2.36 19.25 11.09
C ARG A 190 -1.29 20.04 11.87
N GLY A 191 -0.07 19.51 11.90
CA GLY A 191 1.03 20.08 12.68
C GLY A 191 0.72 20.08 14.18
N PRO A 192 0.76 21.25 14.86
CA PRO A 192 0.47 21.35 16.29
C PRO A 192 -1.03 21.20 16.61
N VAL A 193 -1.93 21.37 15.63
CA VAL A 193 -3.38 21.40 15.86
C VAL A 193 -4.04 20.08 15.48
N LYS A 194 -5.06 19.68 16.23
CA LYS A 194 -5.95 18.56 15.91
C LYS A 194 -7.31 19.10 15.46
N VAL A 195 -7.67 18.85 14.20
CA VAL A 195 -8.95 19.25 13.62
C VAL A 195 -9.93 18.10 13.73
N ASN A 196 -11.11 18.36 14.31
CA ASN A 196 -12.19 17.37 14.47
C ASN A 196 -13.46 17.87 13.78
N LEU A 197 -14.15 16.98 13.06
CA LEU A 197 -15.47 17.24 12.49
C LEU A 197 -16.56 16.96 13.54
N LEU A 198 -17.46 17.92 13.74
CA LEU A 198 -18.63 17.72 14.60
C LEU A 198 -19.62 16.77 13.92
N PRO A 199 -20.25 15.84 14.66
CA PRO A 199 -21.27 14.97 14.11
C PRO A 199 -22.51 15.79 13.69
N PRO A 200 -23.20 15.41 12.60
CA PRO A 200 -24.41 16.10 12.17
C PRO A 200 -25.50 15.98 13.25
N ALA A 201 -26.25 17.06 13.45
CA ALA A 201 -27.29 17.14 14.47
C ALA A 201 -28.40 16.08 14.31
N SER A 202 -28.61 15.57 13.09
CA SER A 202 -29.53 14.45 12.85
C SER A 202 -29.10 13.19 13.59
N ASN A 203 -27.81 12.85 13.60
CA ASN A 203 -27.32 11.63 14.23
C ASN A 203 -27.32 11.73 15.76
N SER A 204 -26.99 12.89 16.32
CA SER A 204 -26.96 13.07 17.78
C SER A 204 -28.36 13.18 18.39
N LYS A 205 -29.36 13.65 17.62
CA LYS A 205 -30.75 13.77 18.10
C LYS A 205 -31.59 12.53 17.83
N ALA A 206 -31.37 11.84 16.70
CA ALA A 206 -32.18 10.70 16.31
C ALA A 206 -31.78 9.40 17.03
N LEU A 207 -30.51 9.26 17.42
CA LEU A 207 -30.01 8.04 18.03
C LEU A 207 -29.41 8.32 19.41
N ALA A 208 -29.62 7.38 20.33
CA ALA A 208 -28.95 7.42 21.62
C ALA A 208 -27.42 7.26 21.44
N PRO A 209 -26.61 7.82 22.35
CA PRO A 209 -25.17 7.60 22.36
C PRO A 209 -24.83 6.10 22.38
N GLN A 210 -23.73 5.73 21.72
CA GLN A 210 -23.26 4.34 21.71
C GLN A 210 -22.85 3.91 23.12
N GLN A 211 -23.13 2.65 23.46
CA GLN A 211 -22.73 2.08 24.75
C GLN A 211 -21.21 2.09 24.93
N ASP A 212 -20.76 2.38 26.14
CA ASP A 212 -19.34 2.31 26.48
C ASP A 212 -18.90 0.84 26.63
N THR A 213 -18.08 0.40 25.67
CA THR A 213 -17.54 -0.96 25.63
C THR A 213 -16.72 -1.31 26.87
N THR A 214 -16.09 -0.34 27.55
CA THR A 214 -15.29 -0.63 28.75
C THR A 214 -16.19 -1.07 29.90
N VAL A 215 -17.31 -0.38 30.10
CA VAL A 215 -18.29 -0.68 31.14
C VAL A 215 -19.03 -1.97 30.82
N THR A 216 -19.48 -2.16 29.58
CA THR A 216 -20.18 -3.39 29.17
C THR A 216 -19.24 -4.60 29.25
N ASN A 217 -17.98 -4.48 28.81
CA ASN A 217 -17.00 -5.55 28.94
C ASN A 217 -16.68 -5.88 30.40
N LYS A 218 -16.60 -4.88 31.31
CA LYS A 218 -16.42 -5.13 32.74
C LYS A 218 -17.62 -5.88 33.32
N ARG A 219 -18.84 -5.43 33.02
CA ARG A 219 -20.08 -6.11 33.41
C ARG A 219 -20.11 -7.54 32.89
N GLU A 220 -19.80 -7.74 31.61
CA GLU A 220 -19.78 -9.07 31.00
C GLU A 220 -18.70 -9.97 31.58
N LYS A 221 -17.47 -9.46 31.74
CA LYS A 221 -16.36 -10.21 32.38
C LYS A 221 -16.72 -10.63 33.80
N TRP A 222 -17.39 -9.75 34.55
CA TRP A 222 -17.86 -10.05 35.89
C TRP A 222 -18.94 -11.15 35.88
N LEU A 223 -19.91 -11.04 34.99
CA LEU A 223 -21.00 -12.02 34.85
C LEU A 223 -20.51 -13.38 34.32
N LYS A 224 -19.53 -13.37 33.41
CA LYS A 224 -18.91 -14.54 32.78
C LYS A 224 -17.60 -14.95 33.47
N ARG A 225 -17.38 -14.55 34.73
CA ARG A 225 -16.15 -14.89 35.45
C ARG A 225 -16.06 -16.41 35.64
N LYS A 226 -14.84 -16.96 35.52
CA LYS A 226 -14.58 -18.40 35.64
C LYS A 226 -15.08 -19.00 36.96
N ALA A 227 -15.08 -18.22 38.04
CA ALA A 227 -15.54 -18.64 39.36
C ALA A 227 -17.05 -18.99 39.43
N LEU A 228 -17.87 -18.54 38.47
CA LEU A 228 -19.31 -18.80 38.46
C LEU A 228 -19.69 -20.16 37.85
N ALA A 229 -18.74 -21.00 37.40
CA ALA A 229 -18.94 -22.35 36.85
C ALA A 229 -20.22 -22.49 36.00
N ARG A 230 -20.47 -21.50 35.12
CA ARG A 230 -21.64 -21.50 34.25
C ARG A 230 -21.43 -22.58 33.19
N LYS A 231 -22.34 -23.55 33.16
CA LYS A 231 -22.42 -24.59 32.12
C LYS A 231 -22.78 -23.96 30.78
#